data_AF-A0A7K1L388-F1
#
_entry.id   AF-A0A7K1L388-F1
#
_cell.length_a   1.000
_cell.length_b   1.000
_cell.length_c   1.000
_cell.angle_alpha   90.00
_cell.angle_beta   90.00
_cell.angle_gamma   90.00
#
_symmetry.space_group_name_H-M   'P 1'
#
loop_
_entity.id
_entity.type
_entity.pdbx_description
1 polymer ?
#
loop_
_entity_poly.entity_id
_entity_poly.type
_entity_poly.pdbx_seq_one_letter_code
_entity_poly.pdbx_strand_id
1 'polypeptide(L)' 'MTPEEADARVELAETRYLQAKEEADTRLNDLFSAYVDAANAGRTADQLAKPETFTAGYIRKKLRERGVERRKGGPKPRP' A
#
# COMPACT_ATOMS: atom_id res chain seq x y z
N MET A 1 17.99 -22.62 28.24
CA MET A 1 17.31 -22.56 26.95
C MET A 1 17.64 -23.83 26.22
N THR A 2 16.67 -24.73 26.13
CA THR A 2 16.80 -25.99 25.37
C THR A 2 16.55 -25.73 23.88
N PRO A 3 16.97 -26.64 22.98
CA PRO A 3 16.60 -26.57 21.57
C PRO A 3 15.08 -26.47 21.37
N GLU A 4 14.30 -27.25 22.13
CA GLU A 4 12.82 -27.22 22.09
C GLU A 4 12.24 -25.85 22.50
N GLU A 5 12.81 -25.20 23.52
CA GLU A 5 12.42 -23.85 23.94
C GLU A 5 12.81 -22.79 22.89
N ALA A 6 13.88 -23.02 22.13
CA ALA A 6 14.28 -22.15 21.02
C ALA A 6 13.33 -22.31 19.83
N ASP A 7 13.01 -23.54 19.46
CA ASP A 7 12.09 -23.85 18.36
C ASP A 7 10.69 -23.28 18.63
N ALA A 8 10.15 -23.49 19.84
CA ALA A 8 8.86 -22.93 20.23
C ALA A 8 8.82 -21.38 20.18
N ARG A 9 9.95 -20.72 20.48
CA ARG A 9 10.04 -19.25 20.37
C ARG A 9 10.14 -18.78 18.93
N VAL A 10 10.79 -19.55 18.06
CA VAL A 10 10.83 -19.27 16.62
C VAL A 10 9.43 -19.41 16.03
N GLU A 11 8.74 -20.52 16.28
CA GLU A 11 7.37 -20.74 15.79
C GLU A 11 6.41 -19.64 16.25
N LEU A 12 6.51 -19.21 17.52
CA LEU A 12 5.71 -18.11 18.04
C LEU A 12 6.05 -16.78 17.37
N ALA A 13 7.33 -16.49 17.13
CA ALA A 13 7.76 -15.28 16.45
C ALA A 13 7.31 -15.25 14.99
N GLU A 14 7.41 -16.38 14.28
CA GLU A 14 6.93 -16.54 12.90
C GLU A 14 5.43 -16.34 12.83
N THR A 15 4.67 -16.96 13.73
CA THR A 15 3.21 -16.79 13.79
C THR A 15 2.82 -15.32 13.96
N ARG A 16 3.47 -14.61 14.90
CA ARG A 16 3.23 -13.18 15.12
C ARG A 16 3.60 -12.33 13.91
N TYR A 17 4.71 -12.66 13.25
CA TYR A 17 5.13 -11.98 12.03
C TYR A 17 4.11 -12.15 10.91
N LEU A 18 3.62 -13.38 10.68
CA LEU A 18 2.63 -13.67 9.65
C LEU A 18 1.31 -12.94 9.91
N GLN A 19 0.84 -12.92 11.16
CA GLN A 19 -0.35 -12.17 11.55
C GLN A 19 -0.18 -10.66 11.30
N ALA A 20 0.93 -10.08 11.75
CA ALA A 20 1.20 -8.65 11.53
C ALA A 20 1.30 -8.31 10.03
N LYS A 21 1.87 -9.22 9.23
CA LYS A 21 1.94 -9.07 7.78
C LYS A 21 0.55 -9.11 7.14
N GLU A 22 -0.29 -10.06 7.51
CA GLU A 22 -1.66 -10.17 6.99
C GLU A 22 -2.50 -8.94 7.34
N GLU A 23 -2.37 -8.43 8.57
CA GLU A 23 -3.01 -7.18 8.98
C GLU A 23 -2.49 -6.00 8.16
N ALA A 24 -1.17 -5.89 7.97
CA ALA A 24 -0.57 -4.83 7.17
C ALA A 24 -1.02 -4.88 5.70
N ASP A 25 -1.08 -6.07 5.10
CA ASP A 25 -1.56 -6.27 3.73
C ASP A 25 -3.04 -5.88 3.60
N THR A 26 -3.87 -6.20 4.60
CA THR A 26 -5.28 -5.77 4.67
C THR A 26 -5.37 -4.24 4.71
N ARG A 27 -4.64 -3.59 5.62
CA ARG A 27 -4.63 -2.12 5.74
C ARG A 27 -4.09 -1.43 4.49
N LEU A 28 -3.10 -2.03 3.83
CA LEU A 28 -2.58 -1.54 2.58
C LEU A 28 -3.64 -1.57 1.47
N ASN A 29 -4.43 -2.64 1.41
CA ASN A 29 -5.55 -2.75 0.48
C ASN A 29 -6.64 -1.71 0.75
N ASP A 30 -6.99 -1.49 2.02
CA ASP A 30 -7.95 -0.44 2.42
C ASP A 30 -7.47 0.95 1.98
N LEU A 31 -6.18 1.25 2.17
CA LEU A 31 -5.59 2.52 1.75
C LEU A 31 -5.69 2.71 0.22
N PHE A 32 -5.45 1.65 -0.57
CA PHE A 32 -5.60 1.75 -2.01
C PHE A 32 -7.05 1.90 -2.45
N SER A 33 -8.00 1.27 -1.76
CA SER A 33 -9.42 1.50 -1.98
C SER A 33 -9.79 2.97 -1.71
N ALA A 34 -9.27 3.56 -0.63
CA ALA A 34 -9.46 4.99 -0.35
C ALA A 34 -8.83 5.90 -1.43
N TYR A 35 -7.68 5.52 -2.00
CA TYR A 35 -7.11 6.25 -3.14
C TYR A 35 -7.99 6.15 -4.39
N VAL A 36 -8.62 5.00 -4.65
CA VAL A 36 -9.59 4.83 -5.74
C VAL A 36 -10.78 5.75 -5.54
N ASP A 37 -11.37 5.76 -4.35
CA ASP A 37 -12.51 6.61 -4.03
C ASP A 37 -12.18 8.10 -4.19
N ALA A 38 -11.01 8.52 -3.69
CA ALA A 38 -10.53 9.88 -3.87
C ALA A 38 -10.29 10.24 -5.34
N ALA A 39 -9.77 9.31 -6.14
CA ALA A 39 -9.57 9.50 -7.57
C ALA A 39 -10.92 9.63 -8.31
N ASN A 40 -11.91 8.81 -7.96
CA ASN A 40 -13.27 8.88 -8.49
C ASN A 40 -13.94 10.22 -8.12
N ALA A 41 -13.71 10.71 -6.89
CA ALA A 41 -14.13 12.04 -6.44
C ALA A 41 -13.35 13.19 -7.13
N GLY A 42 -12.34 12.88 -7.95
CA GLY A 42 -11.65 13.84 -8.81
C GLY A 42 -10.30 14.32 -8.32
N ARG A 43 -9.75 13.73 -7.24
CA ARG A 43 -8.36 13.98 -6.84
C ARG A 43 -7.38 13.34 -7.82
N THR A 44 -6.24 13.98 -8.03
CA THR A 44 -5.15 13.41 -8.83
C THR A 44 -4.16 12.65 -7.95
N ALA A 45 -3.43 11.69 -8.52
CA ALA A 45 -2.40 10.98 -7.79
C ALA A 45 -1.28 11.89 -7.23
N ASP A 46 -1.01 13.03 -7.88
CA ASP A 46 -0.05 14.01 -7.40
C ASP A 46 -0.56 14.74 -6.14
N GLN A 47 -1.88 14.94 -6.02
CA GLN A 47 -2.50 15.48 -4.79
C GLN A 47 -2.61 14.45 -3.66
N LEU A 48 -2.65 13.17 -4.00
CA LEU A 48 -2.75 12.06 -3.04
C LEU A 48 -1.39 11.57 -2.53
N ALA A 49 -0.32 11.84 -3.29
CA ALA A 49 1.03 11.49 -2.91
C ALA A 49 1.45 12.23 -1.64
N LYS A 50 2.07 11.50 -0.72
CA LYS A 50 2.73 12.06 0.46
C LYS A 50 4.18 11.60 0.46
N PRO A 51 5.15 12.46 0.87
CA PRO A 51 6.57 12.12 0.83
C PRO A 51 6.93 10.84 1.60
N GLU A 52 6.19 10.55 2.68
CA GLU A 52 6.51 9.47 3.61
C GLU A 52 5.82 8.13 3.31
N THR A 53 4.81 8.11 2.43
CA THR A 53 4.04 6.89 2.16
C THR A 53 4.27 6.36 0.76
N PHE A 54 3.70 7.02 -0.25
CA PHE A 54 3.79 6.59 -1.64
C PHE A 54 3.96 7.75 -2.59
N THR A 55 4.82 7.54 -3.58
CA THR A 55 5.00 8.46 -4.69
C THR A 55 3.76 8.48 -5.58
N ALA A 56 3.52 9.60 -6.26
CA ALA A 56 2.45 9.71 -7.25
C ALA A 56 2.57 8.67 -8.37
N GLY A 57 3.80 8.29 -8.74
CA GLY A 57 4.08 7.24 -9.71
C GLY A 57 3.50 5.89 -9.27
N TYR A 58 3.74 5.52 -8.01
CA TYR A 58 3.24 4.27 -7.44
C TYR A 58 1.71 4.26 -7.31
N ILE A 59 1.12 5.35 -6.84
CA ILE A 59 -0.34 5.50 -6.76
C ILE A 59 -0.98 5.35 -8.16
N ARG A 60 -0.41 5.97 -9.20
CA ARG A 60 -0.92 5.84 -10.59
C ARG A 60 -0.85 4.41 -11.11
N LYS A 61 0.18 3.64 -10.74
CA LYS A 61 0.28 2.23 -11.10
C LYS A 61 -0.85 1.44 -10.43
N LYS A 62 -1.07 1.65 -9.13
CA LYS A 62 -2.10 0.95 -8.34
C LYS A 62 -3.52 1.30 -8.74
N LEU A 63 -3.80 2.56 -9.07
CA LEU A 63 -5.10 2.95 -9.62
C LEU A 63 -5.39 2.25 -10.96
N ARG A 64 -4.38 2.11 -11.83
CA ARG A 64 -4.53 1.41 -13.12
C ARG A 64 -4.78 -0.10 -12.95
N GLU A 65 -4.04 -0.75 -12.04
CA GLU A 65 -4.26 -2.16 -11.70
C GLU A 65 -5.69 -2.40 -11.20
N ARG A 66 -6.32 -1.38 -10.59
CA ARG A 66 -7.69 -1.40 -10.07
C ARG A 66 -8.75 -0.85 -11.05
N GLY A 67 -8.39 -0.62 -12.32
CA GLY A 67 -9.32 -0.21 -13.36
C GLY A 67 -9.74 1.27 -13.35
N VAL A 68 -9.09 2.11 -12.54
CA VAL A 68 -9.38 3.56 -12.51
C VAL A 68 -8.60 4.26 -13.63
N GLU A 69 -9.31 4.74 -14.64
CA GLU A 69 -8.70 5.50 -15.73
C GLU A 69 -8.16 6.85 -15.26
N ARG A 70 -7.01 7.24 -15.83
CA ARG A 70 -6.39 8.53 -15.54
C ARG A 70 -7.29 9.65 -16.06
N ARG A 71 -7.76 10.54 -15.19
CA ARG A 71 -8.11 11.89 -15.64
C ARG A 71 -6.86 12.52 -16.28
N LYS A 72 -6.95 12.88 -17.56
CA LYS A 72 -5.92 13.66 -18.26
C LYS A 72 -5.73 14.99 -17.50
N GLY A 73 -4.50 15.31 -17.07
CA GLY A 73 -4.22 16.65 -16.50
C GLY A 73 -3.31 16.73 -15.27
N GLY A 74 -2.53 15.69 -14.92
CA GLY A 74 -1.39 15.90 -14.01
C GLY A 74 -0.30 16.74 -14.71
N PRO A 75 0.40 17.65 -14.01
CA PRO A 75 1.42 18.50 -14.63
C PRO A 75 2.45 17.63 -15.35
N LYS A 76 2.71 17.96 -16.63
CA LYS A 76 3.77 17.28 -17.40
C LYS A 76 5.09 17.42 -16.65
N PRO A 77 5.86 16.33 -16.45
CA PRO A 77 7.24 16.48 -16.04
C PRO A 77 7.94 17.34 -17.11
N ARG A 78 8.55 18.45 -16.69
CA ARG A 78 9.40 19.25 -17.59
C ARG A 78 10.67 18.44 -17.86
N PRO A 79 11.17 18.43 -19.11
CA PRO A 79 12.45 17.81 -19.45
C PRO A 79 13.61 18.48 -18.73
#